data_AF-A0A523VJE6-F1
#
_entry.id   AF-A0A523VJE6-F1
#
_cell.length_a   1.000
_cell.length_b   1.000
_cell.length_c   1.000
_cell.angle_alpha   90.00
_cell.angle_beta   90.00
_cell.angle_gamma   90.00
#
_symmetry.space_group_name_H-M   'P 1'
#
loop_
_entity.id
_entity.type
_entity.pdbx_description
1 polymer ?
#
loop_
_entity_poly.entity_id
_entity_poly.type
_entity_poly.pdbx_seq_one_letter_code
_entity_poly.pdbx_strand_id
1 'polypeptide(L)' 'MKNFESFLAPQLKEFITYRQNLGYATKTLLSLLKTFDRYIKKKKAKPDLLQPSFFLELRADLK' A
#
# COMPACT_ATOMS: atom_id res chain seq x y z
N MET A 1 8.69 -7.81 12.22
CA MET A 1 7.87 -7.58 11.00
C MET A 1 8.01 -6.12 10.61
N LYS A 2 8.46 -5.78 9.39
CA LYS A 2 8.55 -4.35 8.97
C LYS A 2 7.15 -3.73 8.96
N ASN A 3 7.05 -2.55 9.58
CA ASN A 3 5.81 -1.77 9.71
C ASN A 3 5.50 -1.03 8.40
N PHE A 4 4.24 -0.58 8.27
CA PHE A 4 3.88 0.44 7.29
C PHE A 4 4.45 1.80 7.76
N GLU A 5 5.05 2.54 6.85
CA GLU A 5 5.83 3.75 7.15
C GLU A 5 5.40 4.98 6.34
N SER A 6 4.49 4.83 5.36
CA SER A 6 3.96 5.96 4.60
C SER A 6 2.82 6.68 5.33
N PHE A 7 2.40 7.83 4.79
CA PHE A 7 1.22 8.55 5.29
C PHE A 7 -0.08 7.71 5.21
N LEU A 8 -0.10 6.65 4.38
CA LEU A 8 -1.23 5.76 4.19
C LEU A 8 -1.26 4.60 5.20
N ALA A 9 -0.25 4.50 6.07
CA ALA A 9 -0.10 3.40 7.02
C ALA A 9 -1.35 3.14 7.89
N PRO A 10 -2.05 4.17 8.44
CA PRO A 10 -3.29 3.95 9.18
C PRO A 10 -4.38 3.30 8.33
N GLN A 11 -4.63 3.82 7.13
CA GLN A 11 -5.68 3.34 6.21
C GLN A 11 -5.39 1.92 5.72
N LEU A 12 -4.12 1.59 5.48
CA LEU A 12 -3.73 0.23 5.08
C LEU A 12 -4.00 -0.78 6.21
N LYS A 13 -3.73 -0.42 7.46
CA LYS A 13 -4.04 -1.26 8.62
C LYS A 13 -5.55 -1.47 8.77
N GLU A 14 -6.33 -0.41 8.69
CA GLU A 14 -7.80 -0.49 8.76
C GLU A 14 -8.38 -1.38 7.66
N PHE A 15 -7.89 -1.25 6.42
CA PHE A 15 -8.31 -2.10 5.31
C PHE A 15 -7.99 -3.57 5.53
N ILE A 16 -6.83 -3.89 6.10
CA ILE A 16 -6.47 -5.28 6.43
C ILE A 16 -7.40 -5.82 7.51
N THR A 17 -7.63 -5.07 8.59
CA THR A 17 -8.55 -5.45 9.68
C THR A 17 -9.95 -5.69 9.12
N TYR A 18 -10.45 -4.79 8.27
CA TYR A 18 -11.73 -4.94 7.59
C TYR A 18 -11.81 -6.24 6.79
N ARG A 19 -10.79 -6.54 5.96
CA ARG A 19 -10.72 -7.79 5.18
C ARG A 19 -10.68 -9.03 6.07
N GLN A 20 -9.94 -8.99 7.18
CA GLN A 20 -9.86 -10.09 8.14
C GLN A 20 -11.20 -10.36 8.81
N ASN A 21 -11.93 -9.31 9.21
CA ASN A 21 -13.25 -9.43 9.83
C ASN A 21 -14.29 -10.04 8.88
N LEU A 22 -14.10 -9.89 7.57
CA LEU A 22 -14.92 -10.54 6.54
C LEU A 22 -14.49 -11.98 6.22
N GLY A 23 -13.47 -12.52 6.89
CA GLY A 23 -12.97 -13.88 6.66
C GLY A 23 -12.04 -14.04 5.46
N TYR A 24 -11.58 -12.95 4.84
CA TYR A 24 -10.66 -13.03 3.71
C TYR A 24 -9.22 -13.36 4.15
N ALA A 25 -8.54 -14.19 3.36
CA ALA A 25 -7.12 -14.43 3.52
C ALA A 25 -6.31 -13.16 3.21
N THR A 26 -5.54 -12.65 4.19
CA THR A 26 -4.78 -11.40 4.04
C THR A 26 -3.27 -11.57 3.88
N LYS A 27 -2.73 -12.80 3.91
CA LYS A 27 -1.27 -13.04 3.82
C LYS A 27 -0.66 -12.46 2.53
N THR A 28 -1.24 -12.78 1.37
CA THR A 28 -0.78 -12.26 0.07
C THR A 28 -0.98 -10.75 -0.02
N LEU A 29 -2.14 -10.27 0.43
CA LEU A 29 -2.49 -8.84 0.46
C LEU A 29 -1.47 -8.03 1.29
N LEU A 30 -1.09 -8.53 2.47
CA LEU A 30 -0.10 -7.90 3.34
C LEU A 30 1.25 -7.70 2.64
N SER A 31 1.70 -8.67 1.84
CA SER A 31 2.94 -8.54 1.07
C SER A 31 2.85 -7.43 0.02
N LEU A 32 1.76 -7.42 -0.74
CA LEU A 32 1.50 -6.41 -1.77
C LEU A 32 1.40 -5.00 -1.18
N LEU A 33 0.63 -4.84 -0.10
CA LEU A 33 0.47 -3.55 0.58
C LEU A 33 1.78 -3.03 1.15
N LYS A 34 2.68 -3.90 1.64
CA LYS A 34 4.01 -3.48 2.11
C LYS A 34 4.90 -3.00 0.97
N THR A 35 4.81 -3.63 -0.19
CA THR A 35 5.55 -3.18 -1.37
C THR A 35 5.02 -1.82 -1.84
N PHE A 36 3.71 -1.64 -1.84
CA PHE A 36 3.07 -0.37 -2.16
C PHE A 36 3.46 0.75 -1.17
N ASP A 37 3.39 0.49 0.14
CA ASP A 37 3.78 1.46 1.17
C ASP A 37 5.24 1.90 1.05
N ARG A 38 6.15 0.95 0.78
CA ARG A 38 7.57 1.26 0.51
C ARG A 38 7.73 2.11 -0.76
N TYR A 39 6.93 1.86 -1.80
CA TYR A 39 6.97 2.63 -3.02
C TYR A 39 6.49 4.07 -2.80
N ILE A 40 5.37 4.26 -2.08
CA ILE A 40 4.88 5.59 -1.67
C ILE A 40 5.98 6.36 -0.94
N LYS A 41 6.62 5.71 0.04
CA LYS A 41 7.72 6.31 0.81
C LYS A 41 8.91 6.68 -0.08
N LYS A 42 9.32 5.78 -1.00
CA LYS A 42 10.44 6.00 -1.93
C LYS A 42 10.19 7.20 -2.85
N LYS A 43 8.98 7.33 -3.39
CA LYS A 43 8.59 8.43 -4.28
C LYS A 43 8.26 9.74 -3.52
N LYS A 44 8.30 9.72 -2.18
CA LYS A 44 7.88 10.84 -1.32
C LYS A 44 6.49 11.36 -1.71
N ALA A 45 5.60 10.44 -2.11
CA ALA A 45 4.28 10.81 -2.58
C ALA A 45 3.47 11.44 -1.44
N LYS A 46 2.71 12.48 -1.77
CA LYS A 46 1.73 13.10 -0.88
C LYS A 46 0.32 12.59 -1.22
N PRO A 47 -0.68 12.78 -0.35
CA PRO A 47 -2.06 12.37 -0.64
C PRO A 47 -2.56 12.86 -2.00
N ASP A 48 -2.27 14.11 -2.35
CA ASP A 48 -2.70 14.75 -3.61
C ASP A 48 -2.01 14.19 -4.87
N LEU A 49 -0.94 13.40 -4.69
CA LEU A 49 -0.11 12.85 -5.75
C LEU A 49 -0.48 11.41 -6.13
N LEU A 50 -1.50 10.81 -5.50
CA LEU A 50 -2.04 9.50 -5.91
C LEU A 50 -2.96 9.63 -7.15
N GLN A 51 -2.46 10.31 -8.19
CA GLN A 51 -3.14 10.46 -9.47
C GLN A 51 -2.99 9.19 -10.33
N PRO A 52 -3.82 8.99 -11.38
CA PRO A 52 -3.69 7.84 -12.27
C PRO A 52 -2.27 7.61 -12.81
N SER A 53 -1.52 8.68 -13.11
CA SER A 53 -0.13 8.62 -13.57
C SER A 53 0.81 7.94 -12.57
N PHE A 54 0.62 8.15 -11.27
CA PHE A 54 1.40 7.51 -10.21
C PHE A 54 1.26 5.97 -10.26
N PHE A 55 0.05 5.47 -10.53
CA PHE A 55 -0.19 4.03 -10.64
C PHE A 55 0.37 3.43 -11.92
N LEU A 56 0.41 4.20 -13.02
CA LEU A 56 1.10 3.78 -14.25
C LEU A 56 2.61 3.66 -14.03
N GLU A 57 3.21 4.63 -13.32
CA GLU A 57 4.61 4.60 -12.94
C GLU A 57 4.92 3.41 -12.02
N LEU A 58 4.08 3.19 -10.99
CA LEU A 58 4.19 2.02 -10.11
C LEU A 58 4.20 0.73 -10.91
N ARG A 59 3.29 0.57 -11.88
CA ARG A 59 3.23 -0.63 -12.72
C ARG A 59 4.48 -0.79 -13.58
N ALA A 60 5.04 0.30 -14.10
CA ALA A 60 6.26 0.25 -14.89
C ALA A 60 7.48 -0.14 -14.02
N ASP A 61 7.54 0.35 -12.79
CA ASP A 61 8.64 0.14 -11.85
C ASP A 61 8.62 -1.23 -11.14
N LEU A 62 7.46 -1.91 -11.09
CA LEU A 62 7.29 -3.22 -10.44
C LEU A 62 7.65 -4.44 -11.32
N LYS A 63 8.22 -4.22 -12.51
CA LYS A 63 8.67 -5.29 -13.41
C LYS A 63 9.80 -6.14 -12.82
#